data_AF-A0A2N2IHZ6-F1
#
_entry.id   AF-A0A2N2IHZ6-F1
#
_cell.length_a   1.000
_cell.length_b   1.000
_cell.length_c   1.000
_cell.angle_alpha   90.00
_cell.angle_beta   90.00
_cell.angle_gamma   90.00
#
_symmetry.space_group_name_H-M   'P 1'
#
loop_
_entity.id
_entity.type
_entity.pdbx_description
1 polymer ?
#
loop_
_entity_poly.entity_id
_entity_poly.type
_entity_poly.pdbx_seq_one_letter_code
_entity_poly.pdbx_strand_id
1 'polypeptide(L)'
;LQVTDGYKVMYNGGPLDRDPRARVPHEAVYVSTDPVAIDRIGWQVVDKWRVDRGLPTLEKSKRLPSYIERAADMGLGVADLNRIRMKEVNL
;
A
#
# COMPACT_ATOMS: atom_id res chain seq x y z
N LEU A 1 -9.23 -11.60 10.04
CA LEU A 1 -9.38 -10.18 10.39
C LEU A 1 -7.99 -9.58 10.44
N GLN A 2 -7.74 -8.52 9.69
CA GLN A 2 -6.49 -7.76 9.69
C GLN A 2 -6.80 -6.30 9.98
N VAL A 3 -5.98 -5.72 10.86
CA VAL A 3 -6.04 -4.32 11.25
C VAL A 3 -4.64 -3.75 11.09
N THR A 4 -4.51 -2.66 10.33
CA THR A 4 -3.23 -1.98 10.09
C THR A 4 -3.33 -0.54 10.53
N ASP A 5 -2.47 -0.14 11.46
CA ASP A 5 -2.25 1.27 11.79
C ASP A 5 -1.32 1.89 10.74
N GLY A 6 -1.89 2.79 9.94
CA GLY A 6 -1.21 3.59 8.94
C GLY A 6 -0.90 4.99 9.45
N TYR A 7 -0.27 5.14 10.62
CA TYR A 7 0.12 6.45 11.15
C TYR A 7 0.99 7.26 10.15
N LYS A 8 2.00 6.63 9.56
CA LYS A 8 2.90 7.25 8.57
C LYS A 8 3.13 6.35 7.38
N VAL A 9 3.31 6.96 6.21
CA VAL A 9 3.71 6.26 4.97
C VAL A 9 5.11 6.68 4.57
N MET A 10 5.94 5.69 4.22
CA MET A 10 7.25 5.91 3.61
C MET A 10 7.16 5.60 2.11
N TYR A 11 7.24 6.63 1.28
CA TYR A 11 7.08 6.47 -0.17
C TYR A 11 8.41 6.22 -0.89
N ASN A 12 9.56 6.46 -0.24
CA ASN A 12 10.89 6.22 -0.78
C ASN A 12 11.92 5.89 0.31
N GLY A 13 13.03 5.24 -0.06
CA GLY A 13 14.16 4.99 0.85
C GLY A 13 13.99 3.83 1.83
N GLY A 14 12.89 3.09 1.76
CA GLY A 14 12.69 1.87 2.56
C GLY A 14 13.70 0.76 2.25
N PRO A 15 13.80 -0.27 3.11
CA PRO A 15 12.99 -0.51 4.30
C PRO A 15 13.43 0.28 5.54
N LEU A 16 14.56 0.98 5.47
CA LEU A 16 15.14 1.71 6.60
C LEU A 16 14.56 3.13 6.65
N ASP A 17 13.79 3.47 7.70
CA ASP A 17 13.23 4.84 7.91
C ASP A 17 14.32 5.84 8.31
N ARG A 18 15.20 6.16 7.36
CA ARG A 18 16.38 7.03 7.58
C ARG A 18 16.23 8.43 7.01
N ASP A 19 15.39 8.61 6.00
CA ASP A 19 15.16 9.92 5.38
C ASP A 19 13.81 10.51 5.82
N PRO A 20 13.80 11.49 6.75
CA PRO A 20 12.58 12.14 7.19
C PRO A 20 11.78 12.83 6.09
N ARG A 21 12.41 13.13 4.94
CA ARG A 21 11.74 13.80 3.80
C ARG A 21 10.92 12.82 2.98
N ALA A 22 11.22 11.52 3.08
CA ALA A 22 10.55 10.45 2.35
C ALA A 22 9.40 9.80 3.12
N ARG A 23 9.00 10.39 4.25
CA ARG A 23 7.84 9.98 5.05
C ARG A 23 6.83 11.11 5.19
N VAL A 24 5.56 10.73 5.27
CA VAL A 24 4.42 11.65 5.40
C VAL A 24 3.43 11.12 6.43
N PRO A 25 2.75 11.99 7.19
CA PRO A 25 1.58 11.59 7.97
C PRO A 25 0.53 10.97 7.02
N HIS A 26 -0.03 9.84 7.43
CA HIS A 26 -1.13 9.18 6.72
C HIS A 26 -2.37 9.03 7.60
N GLU A 27 -2.17 8.84 8.92
CA GLU A 27 -3.21 9.01 9.95
C GLU A 27 -4.51 8.23 9.68
N ALA A 28 -4.38 7.00 9.18
CA ALA A 28 -5.52 6.13 8.90
C ALA A 28 -5.38 4.76 9.54
N VAL A 29 -6.51 4.15 9.88
CA VAL A 29 -6.58 2.74 10.29
C VAL A 29 -7.30 1.96 9.20
N TYR A 30 -6.67 0.89 8.72
CA TYR A 30 -7.26 -0.03 7.76
C TYR A 30 -7.79 -1.27 8.48
N VAL A 31 -8.98 -1.69 8.09
CA VAL A 31 -9.62 -2.91 8.60
C VAL A 31 -10.13 -3.73 7.42
N SER A 32 -9.76 -5.01 7.37
CA SER A 32 -10.18 -5.92 6.29
C SER A 32 -10.31 -7.37 6.78
N THR A 33 -11.14 -8.14 6.09
CA THR A 33 -11.16 -9.61 6.21
C THR A 33 -10.16 -10.28 5.26
N ASP A 34 -9.65 -9.56 4.27
CA ASP A 34 -8.72 -10.03 3.25
C ASP A 34 -7.35 -9.35 3.42
N PRO A 35 -6.28 -10.13 3.70
CA PRO A 35 -4.95 -9.60 3.92
C PRO A 35 -4.27 -9.10 2.65
N VAL A 36 -4.46 -9.79 1.53
CA VAL A 36 -3.88 -9.43 0.23
C VAL A 36 -4.50 -8.14 -0.28
N ALA A 37 -5.80 -7.93 -0.04
CA ALA A 37 -6.47 -6.69 -0.38
C ALA A 37 -5.89 -5.48 0.38
N ILE A 38 -5.53 -5.64 1.67
CA ILE A 38 -4.85 -4.56 2.42
C ILE A 38 -3.49 -4.24 1.80
N ASP A 39 -2.68 -5.25 1.50
CA ASP A 39 -1.36 -5.02 0.89
C ASP A 39 -1.49 -4.32 -0.47
N ARG A 40 -2.51 -4.69 -1.25
CA ARG A 40 -2.81 -4.03 -2.52
C ARG A 40 -3.16 -2.55 -2.33
N ILE A 41 -4.03 -2.22 -1.37
CA ILE A 41 -4.40 -0.83 -1.06
C ILE A 41 -3.17 -0.06 -0.53
N GLY A 42 -2.37 -0.66 0.35
CA GLY A 42 -1.15 -0.05 0.87
C GLY A 42 -0.15 0.29 -0.23
N TRP A 43 0.01 -0.59 -1.22
CA TRP A 43 0.82 -0.31 -2.40
C TRP A 43 0.27 0.90 -3.19
N GLN A 44 -1.05 1.00 -3.42
CA GLN A 44 -1.62 2.17 -4.10
C GLN A 44 -1.33 3.48 -3.37
N VAL A 45 -1.39 3.48 -2.03
CA VAL A 45 -1.08 4.65 -1.21
C VAL A 45 0.37 5.08 -1.38
N VAL A 46 1.30 4.11 -1.38
CA VAL A 46 2.72 4.39 -1.64
C VAL A 46 2.92 4.98 -3.03
N ASP A 47 2.34 4.37 -4.08
CA ASP A 47 2.51 4.84 -5.45
C ASP A 47 1.87 6.22 -5.68
N LYS A 48 0.74 6.51 -5.04
CA LYS A 48 0.14 7.86 -5.04
C LYS A 48 1.14 8.89 -4.54
N TRP A 49 1.72 8.68 -3.35
CA TRP A 49 2.71 9.59 -2.80
C TRP A 49 3.99 9.68 -3.63
N ARG A 50 4.42 8.58 -4.26
CA ARG A 50 5.56 8.61 -5.19
C ARG A 50 5.28 9.53 -6.36
N VAL A 51 4.14 9.38 -7.03
CA VAL A 51 3.76 10.23 -8.17
C VAL A 51 3.60 11.69 -7.75
N ASP A 52 2.91 11.95 -6.64
CA ASP A 52 2.70 13.30 -6.09
C ASP A 52 4.04 14.01 -5.77
N ARG A 53 5.09 13.25 -5.47
CA ARG A 53 6.46 13.72 -5.18
C ARG A 53 7.39 13.66 -6.39
N GLY A 54 6.85 13.44 -7.59
CA GLY A 54 7.62 13.43 -8.84
C GLY A 54 8.48 12.17 -9.04
N LEU A 55 8.22 11.10 -8.29
CA LEU A 55 8.91 9.82 -8.43
C LEU A 55 8.11 8.88 -9.35
N PRO A 56 8.79 8.00 -10.10
CA PRO A 56 8.12 6.92 -10.82
C PRO A 56 7.42 5.96 -9.86
N THR A 57 6.34 5.31 -10.30
CA THR A 57 5.71 4.21 -9.56
C THR A 57 6.71 3.08 -9.26
N LEU A 58 6.39 2.22 -8.31
CA LEU A 58 7.21 1.05 -7.99
C LEU A 58 7.40 0.16 -9.22
N GLU A 59 6.36 -0.03 -10.03
CA GLU A 59 6.42 -0.74 -11.31
C GLU A 59 7.45 -0.11 -12.27
N LYS A 60 7.32 1.19 -12.55
CA LYS A 60 8.27 1.92 -13.41
C LYS A 60 9.70 1.94 -12.85
N SER A 61 9.84 1.77 -11.54
CA SER A 61 11.13 1.66 -10.85
C SER A 61 11.69 0.22 -10.82
N LYS A 62 11.07 -0.75 -11.51
CA LYS A 62 11.44 -2.19 -11.45
C LYS A 62 11.40 -2.77 -10.03
N ARG A 63 10.53 -2.24 -9.17
CA ARG A 63 10.31 -2.65 -7.77
C ARG A 63 8.86 -3.07 -7.53
N LEU A 64 8.22 -3.63 -8.55
CA LEU A 64 6.84 -4.10 -8.48
C LEU A 64 6.69 -5.08 -7.29
N PRO A 65 5.71 -4.88 -6.39
CA PRO A 65 5.43 -5.80 -5.28
C PRO A 65 4.81 -7.13 -5.74
N SER A 66 5.56 -7.92 -6.49
CA SER A 66 5.09 -9.16 -7.14
C SER A 66 4.56 -10.23 -6.16
N TYR A 67 4.89 -10.14 -4.88
CA TYR A 67 4.37 -11.05 -3.85
C TYR A 67 2.86 -10.89 -3.64
N ILE A 68 2.28 -9.70 -3.89
CA ILE A 68 0.84 -9.45 -3.72
C ILE A 68 0.05 -10.27 -4.75
N GLU A 69 0.45 -10.19 -6.03
CA GLU A 69 -0.17 -10.97 -7.10
C GLU A 69 0.03 -12.48 -6.88
N ARG A 70 1.24 -12.91 -6.49
CA ARG A 70 1.51 -14.32 -6.18
C ARG A 70 0.64 -14.85 -5.03
N ALA A 71 0.40 -14.04 -3.99
CA ALA A 71 -0.47 -14.42 -2.89
C ALA A 71 -1.93 -14.59 -3.36
N ALA A 72 -2.40 -13.72 -4.27
CA ALA A 72 -3.70 -13.87 -4.89
C ALA A 72 -3.79 -15.13 -5.77
N ASP A 73 -2.76 -15.45 -6.55
CA ASP A 73 -2.68 -16.68 -7.36
C ASP A 73 -2.75 -17.95 -6.50
N MET A 74 -2.22 -17.89 -5.27
CA MET A 74 -2.31 -18.97 -4.28
C MET A 74 -3.69 -19.04 -3.59
N GLY A 75 -4.62 -18.14 -3.89
CA GLY A 75 -5.95 -18.09 -3.28
C GLY A 75 -5.96 -17.53 -1.86
N LEU A 76 -4.93 -16.80 -1.43
CA LEU A 76 -4.81 -16.24 -0.08
C LEU A 76 -5.60 -14.94 0.11
N GLY A 77 -6.14 -14.38 -0.98
CA GLY A 77 -6.91 -13.14 -0.98
C GLY A 77 -7.01 -12.55 -2.39
N VAL A 78 -7.41 -11.29 -2.48
CA VAL A 78 -7.68 -10.59 -3.75
C VAL A 78 -6.69 -9.44 -3.96
N ALA A 79 -5.95 -9.48 -5.06
CA ALA A 79 -5.07 -8.38 -5.50
C ALA A 79 -5.70 -7.47 -6.58
N ASP A 80 -6.75 -7.93 -7.26
CA ASP A 80 -7.44 -7.16 -8.30
C ASP A 80 -8.29 -6.04 -7.68
N LEU A 81 -7.93 -4.79 -7.97
CA LEU A 81 -8.60 -3.60 -7.49
C LEU A 81 -10.09 -3.53 -7.86
N ASN A 82 -10.48 -4.07 -9.02
CA ASN A 82 -11.88 -4.06 -9.43
C ASN A 82 -12.75 -4.96 -8.56
N ARG A 83 -12.13 -5.88 -7.81
CA ARG A 83 -12.78 -6.82 -6.90
C ARG A 83 -12.62 -6.42 -5.43
N ILE A 84 -11.85 -5.37 -5.13
CA ILE A 84 -11.68 -4.84 -3.78
C ILE A 84 -12.66 -3.68 -3.59
N ARG A 85 -13.60 -3.83 -2.65
CA ARG A 85 -14.52 -2.75 -2.25
C ARG A 85 -13.94 -1.99 -1.05
N MET A 86 -13.27 -0.88 -1.33
CA MET A 86 -12.77 0.03 -0.31
C MET A 86 -13.87 1.07 0.03
N LYS A 87 -14.12 1.29 1.33
CA LYS A 87 -15.00 2.35 1.82
C LYS A 87 -14.23 3.16 2.85
N GLU A 88 -14.11 4.46 2.59
CA GLU A 88 -13.56 5.42 3.53
C GLU A 88 -14.65 5.89 4.51
N VAL A 89 -14.28 6.02 5.78
CA VAL A 89 -15.15 6.54 6.84
C VAL A 89 -14.38 7.63 7.55
N ASN A 90 -14.86 8.86 7.40
CA ASN A 90 -14.33 10.02 8.12
C ASN A 90 -15.12 10.16 9.43
N LEU A 91 -14.41 10.36 10.53
CA LEU A 91 -14.98 10.62 11.86
C LEU A 91 -15.19 12.12 12.07
#